data_AF-A0A3Q2W098-F1
#
_entry.id   AF-A0A3Q2W098-F1
#
_cell.length_a   1.000
_cell.length_b   1.000
_cell.length_c   1.000
_cell.angle_alpha   90.00
_cell.angle_beta   90.00
_cell.angle_gamma   90.00
#
_symmetry.space_group_name_H-M   'P 1'
#
loop_
_entity.id
_entity.type
_entity.pdbx_description
1 polymer ?
#
loop_
_entity_poly.entity_id
_entity_poly.type
_entity_poly.pdbx_seq_one_letter_code
_entity_poly.pdbx_strand_id
1 'polypeptide(L)'
;MVELGQWEKALSVAPGVSMKYWKKLMQRRADQLMAEDNDDAIPYCVATGDIKKLVTFFSGRGQLLEALLIAQGACEGNIRAPQSSAANHTTNDVDNSLLHKVCKDLAEWYFQDGCSVLAACCHLAVDDVELAMSSLMRGNELELAACVGIVLGEGANQSTAYCLQLLARKYMTNPTWELSADLLRMIPDNHVLLAKLCAFYPGTAAEINQLHERCGLPSLEECKVLAEEAVNEGDLFSAVKLRLLSPEPEVALQIGINHVKGTHTSASVQQLEVHRKQRFHVFFLHVLVHLLKRREVCVPLKIEQLSVELDAWRACTQANSMYVTHTHTHTLSHTHTHTH
;
A
#
# COMPACT_ATOMS: atom_id res chain seq x y z
N MET A 1 55.96 -13.17 11.91
CA MET A 1 54.91 -14.20 11.68
C MET A 1 53.90 -13.74 10.65
N VAL A 2 53.25 -12.58 10.83
CA VAL A 2 52.30 -12.01 9.83
C VAL A 2 52.96 -11.74 8.48
N GLU A 3 54.14 -11.09 8.47
CA GLU A 3 54.93 -10.82 7.25
C GLU A 3 55.46 -12.11 6.57
N LEU A 4 55.43 -13.23 7.28
CA LEU A 4 55.82 -14.55 6.77
C LEU A 4 54.61 -15.37 6.29
N GLY A 5 53.41 -14.76 6.21
CA GLY A 5 52.17 -15.43 5.82
C GLY A 5 51.60 -16.40 6.88
N GLN A 6 52.22 -16.51 8.06
CA GLN A 6 51.83 -17.44 9.12
C GLN A 6 50.72 -16.86 10.00
N TRP A 7 49.57 -16.60 9.40
CA TRP A 7 48.43 -15.94 10.05
C TRP A 7 47.88 -16.71 11.24
N GLU A 8 47.67 -18.03 11.12
CA GLU A 8 47.14 -18.87 12.21
C GLU A 8 48.05 -18.85 13.45
N LYS A 9 49.36 -18.94 13.24
CA LYS A 9 50.36 -18.89 14.32
C LYS A 9 50.42 -17.51 14.97
N ALA A 10 50.27 -16.44 14.19
CA ALA A 10 50.23 -15.08 14.72
C ALA A 10 48.95 -14.83 15.53
N LEU A 11 47.81 -15.34 15.07
CA LEU A 11 46.51 -15.18 15.72
C LEU A 11 46.38 -15.99 17.00
N SER A 12 47.01 -17.17 17.09
CA SER A 12 46.98 -17.99 18.31
C SER A 12 47.74 -17.36 19.47
N VAL A 13 48.82 -16.61 19.20
CA VAL A 13 49.62 -15.93 20.25
C VAL A 13 49.17 -14.50 20.55
N ALA A 14 48.40 -13.88 19.65
CA ALA A 14 47.95 -12.49 19.78
C ALA A 14 47.14 -12.17 21.06
N PRO A 15 46.28 -13.06 21.61
CA PRO A 15 45.61 -12.81 22.88
C PRO A 15 46.58 -12.63 24.05
N GLY A 16 47.77 -13.25 23.97
CA GLY A 16 48.83 -13.09 24.98
C GLY A 16 49.42 -11.67 25.03
N VAL A 17 49.25 -10.88 23.96
CA VAL A 17 49.63 -9.46 23.94
C VAL A 17 48.48 -8.61 24.47
N SER A 18 47.30 -8.69 23.85
CA SER A 18 46.06 -8.14 24.37
C SER A 18 44.87 -8.55 23.50
N MET A 19 43.66 -8.56 24.08
CA MET A 19 42.44 -8.82 23.32
C MET A 19 42.14 -7.75 22.27
N LYS A 20 42.55 -6.49 22.53
CA LYS A 20 42.43 -5.39 21.55
C LYS A 20 43.34 -5.59 20.34
N TYR A 21 44.57 -6.06 20.56
CA TYR A 21 45.51 -6.38 19.49
C TYR A 21 45.02 -7.58 18.67
N TRP A 22 44.58 -8.65 19.34
CA TRP A 22 43.96 -9.80 18.69
C TRP A 22 42.80 -9.38 17.80
N LYS A 23 41.87 -8.55 18.30
CA LYS A 23 40.73 -8.05 17.49
C LYS A 23 41.19 -7.31 16.23
N LYS A 24 42.14 -6.38 16.34
CA LYS A 24 42.67 -5.65 15.17
C LYS A 24 43.34 -6.58 14.16
N LEU A 25 44.06 -7.59 14.64
CA LEU A 25 44.75 -8.54 13.77
C LEU A 25 43.77 -9.47 13.05
N MET A 26 42.74 -9.95 13.76
CA MET A 26 41.61 -10.71 13.18
C MET A 26 40.89 -9.90 12.10
N GLN A 27 40.58 -8.63 12.38
CA GLN A 27 39.94 -7.72 11.42
C GLN A 27 40.79 -7.54 10.16
N ARG A 28 42.10 -7.33 10.30
CA ARG A 28 43.01 -7.21 9.15
C ARG A 28 43.05 -8.48 8.30
N ARG A 29 43.04 -9.65 8.93
CA ARG A 29 43.01 -10.94 8.21
C ARG A 29 41.67 -11.14 7.48
N ALA A 30 40.56 -10.80 8.14
CA ALA A 30 39.24 -10.84 7.54
C ALA A 30 39.15 -9.93 6.31
N ASP A 31 39.63 -8.68 6.43
CA ASP A 31 39.62 -7.70 5.33
C ASP A 31 40.45 -8.19 4.13
N GLN A 32 41.60 -8.84 4.38
CA GLN A 32 42.39 -9.45 3.32
C GLN A 32 41.64 -10.59 2.62
N LEU A 33 41.06 -11.52 3.38
CA LEU A 33 40.34 -12.67 2.83
C LEU A 33 39.07 -12.26 2.07
N MET A 34 38.36 -11.23 2.56
CA MET A 34 37.20 -10.68 1.85
C MET A 34 37.59 -10.01 0.53
N ALA A 35 38.74 -9.34 0.46
CA ALA A 35 39.24 -8.78 -0.79
C ALA A 35 39.65 -9.86 -1.82
N GLU A 36 39.91 -11.07 -1.35
CA GLU A 36 40.19 -12.26 -2.16
C GLU A 36 38.92 -13.08 -2.46
N ASP A 37 37.73 -12.60 -2.08
CA ASP A 37 36.44 -13.31 -2.14
C ASP A 37 36.48 -14.72 -1.50
N ASN A 38 37.28 -14.89 -0.44
CA ASN A 38 37.46 -16.16 0.24
C ASN A 38 36.53 -16.31 1.47
N ASP A 39 35.76 -17.39 1.50
CA ASP A 39 34.85 -17.77 2.59
C ASP A 39 35.56 -18.02 3.93
N ASP A 40 36.87 -18.27 3.91
CA ASP A 40 37.70 -18.33 5.11
C ASP A 40 37.62 -17.04 5.94
N ALA A 41 37.16 -15.92 5.39
CA ALA A 41 36.93 -14.68 6.13
C ALA A 41 35.82 -14.78 7.19
N ILE A 42 34.82 -15.65 6.98
CA ILE A 42 33.58 -15.70 7.77
C ILE A 42 33.85 -15.93 9.26
N PRO A 43 34.64 -16.95 9.67
CA PRO A 43 34.90 -17.19 11.09
C PRO A 43 35.60 -16.01 11.78
N TYR A 44 36.44 -15.27 11.04
CA TYR A 44 37.13 -14.10 11.57
C TYR A 44 36.15 -12.96 11.88
N CYS A 45 35.21 -12.67 10.96
CA CYS A 45 34.19 -11.63 11.16
C CYS A 45 33.17 -11.98 12.24
N VAL A 46 32.76 -13.25 12.33
CA VAL A 46 31.88 -13.72 13.40
C VAL A 46 32.57 -13.56 14.76
N ALA A 47 33.84 -13.95 14.86
CA ALA A 47 34.61 -13.83 16.10
C ALA A 47 34.89 -12.38 16.52
N THR A 48 35.00 -11.43 15.58
CA THR A 48 35.18 -10.00 15.90
C THR A 48 33.86 -9.27 16.16
N GLY A 49 32.73 -9.88 15.77
CA GLY A 49 31.38 -9.31 15.84
C GLY A 49 31.11 -8.24 14.79
N ASP A 50 31.84 -8.23 13.67
CA ASP A 50 31.69 -7.22 12.61
C ASP A 50 30.56 -7.60 11.63
N ILE A 51 29.34 -7.70 12.15
CA ILE A 51 28.13 -8.18 11.44
C ILE A 51 27.87 -7.37 10.16
N LYS A 52 27.95 -6.04 10.23
CA LYS A 52 27.71 -5.16 9.07
C LYS A 52 28.61 -5.48 7.89
N LYS A 53 29.90 -5.76 8.13
CA LYS A 53 30.85 -6.14 7.08
C LYS A 53 30.46 -7.47 6.44
N LEU A 54 30.08 -8.43 7.27
CA LEU A 54 29.71 -9.76 6.81
C LEU A 54 28.41 -9.74 5.99
N VAL A 55 27.41 -8.97 6.42
CA VAL A 55 26.19 -8.74 5.64
C VAL A 55 26.52 -8.07 4.30
N THR A 56 27.35 -7.01 4.29
CA THR A 56 27.74 -6.37 3.02
C THR A 56 28.52 -7.30 2.09
N PHE A 57 29.35 -8.19 2.64
CA PHE A 57 30.11 -9.17 1.87
C PHE A 57 29.18 -10.15 1.15
N PHE A 58 28.22 -10.74 1.87
CA PHE A 58 27.26 -11.66 1.27
C PHE A 58 26.28 -10.95 0.32
N SER A 59 25.76 -9.79 0.69
CA SER A 59 24.89 -9.00 -0.21
C SER A 59 25.60 -8.60 -1.50
N GLY A 60 26.89 -8.24 -1.44
CA GLY A 60 27.71 -7.91 -2.62
C GLY A 60 27.89 -9.09 -3.59
N ARG A 61 27.84 -10.32 -3.08
CA ARG A 61 27.91 -11.56 -3.88
C ARG A 61 26.54 -12.04 -4.39
N GLY A 62 25.46 -11.33 -4.09
CA GLY A 62 24.09 -11.77 -4.35
C GLY A 62 23.61 -12.91 -3.44
N GLN A 63 24.37 -13.23 -2.38
CA GLN A 63 24.06 -14.26 -1.39
C GLN A 63 23.16 -13.68 -0.29
N LEU A 64 21.94 -13.30 -0.67
CA LEU A 64 21.02 -12.57 0.21
C LEU A 64 20.47 -13.44 1.36
N LEU A 65 20.38 -14.77 1.16
CA LEU A 65 19.93 -15.70 2.21
C LEU A 65 20.99 -15.83 3.31
N GLU A 66 22.26 -15.91 2.93
CA GLU A 66 23.38 -15.92 3.86
C GLU A 66 23.47 -14.59 4.62
N ALA A 67 23.28 -13.46 3.92
CA ALA A 67 23.19 -12.15 4.55
C ALA A 67 22.04 -12.08 5.58
N LEU A 68 20.88 -12.68 5.26
CA LEU A 68 19.72 -12.74 6.14
C LEU A 68 20.01 -13.55 7.41
N LEU A 69 20.61 -14.74 7.27
CA LEU A 69 20.97 -15.60 8.39
C LEU A 69 21.94 -14.90 9.35
N ILE A 70 22.91 -14.16 8.83
CA ILE A 70 23.84 -13.38 9.64
C ILE A 70 23.13 -12.22 10.36
N ALA A 71 22.25 -11.48 9.67
CA ALA A 71 21.49 -10.40 10.28
C ALA A 71 20.55 -10.91 11.38
N GLN A 72 19.87 -12.03 11.14
CA GLN A 72 19.00 -12.67 12.14
C GLN A 72 19.80 -13.18 13.33
N GLY A 73 20.91 -13.89 13.09
CA GLY A 73 21.79 -14.36 14.16
C GLY A 73 22.36 -13.24 15.02
N ALA A 74 22.58 -12.05 14.43
CA ALA A 74 22.94 -10.85 15.17
C ALA A 74 21.76 -10.33 16.03
N CYS A 75 20.56 -10.20 15.46
CA CYS A 75 19.37 -9.74 16.18
C CYS A 75 19.01 -10.63 17.39
N GLU A 76 19.15 -11.95 17.23
CA GLU A 76 18.95 -12.94 18.30
C GLU A 76 20.08 -12.92 19.34
N GLY A 77 21.19 -12.22 19.05
CA GLY A 77 22.34 -12.11 19.94
C GLY A 77 23.29 -13.31 19.90
N ASN A 78 23.19 -14.16 18.87
CA ASN A 78 24.07 -15.32 18.66
C ASN A 78 25.47 -14.93 18.16
N ILE A 79 25.60 -13.78 17.50
CA ILE A 79 26.88 -13.24 17.02
C ILE A 79 27.24 -12.01 17.86
N ARG A 80 28.11 -12.19 18.86
CA ARG A 80 28.56 -11.09 19.75
C ARG A 80 30.07 -10.95 19.72
N ALA A 81 30.52 -9.69 19.66
CA ALA A 81 31.92 -9.38 19.89
C ALA A 81 32.33 -9.80 21.31
N PRO A 82 33.53 -10.38 21.51
CA PRO A 82 34.04 -10.72 22.83
C PRO A 82 34.13 -9.46 23.70
N GLN A 83 33.44 -9.49 24.85
CA GLN A 83 33.17 -8.32 25.67
C GLN A 83 34.43 -7.69 26.27
N SER A 84 34.52 -6.36 26.14
CA SER A 84 35.12 -5.46 27.13
C SER A 84 34.01 -4.47 27.49
N SER A 85 33.36 -4.67 28.64
CA SER A 85 32.25 -3.90 29.24
C SER A 85 30.81 -4.21 28.77
N ALA A 86 29.92 -4.17 29.77
CA ALA A 86 28.59 -4.77 29.84
C ALA A 86 27.52 -4.03 29.02
N ALA A 87 26.53 -4.82 28.60
CA ALA A 87 25.18 -4.50 28.14
C ALA A 87 24.83 -3.01 27.93
N ASN A 88 24.82 -2.58 26.67
CA ASN A 88 24.12 -1.37 26.25
C ASN A 88 22.92 -1.76 25.37
N HIS A 89 21.74 -1.25 25.73
CA HIS A 89 20.46 -1.40 25.03
C HIS A 89 20.45 -0.87 23.57
N THR A 90 21.55 -0.26 23.10
CA THR A 90 21.65 0.40 21.78
C THR A 90 22.08 -0.54 20.63
N THR A 91 22.57 -1.75 20.91
CA THR A 91 23.01 -2.68 19.85
C THR A 91 21.82 -3.29 19.10
N ASN A 92 20.74 -3.58 19.80
CA ASN A 92 19.57 -4.26 19.23
C ASN A 92 18.89 -3.45 18.12
N ASP A 93 18.84 -2.12 18.23
CA ASP A 93 18.25 -1.25 17.20
C ASP A 93 19.06 -1.26 15.90
N VAL A 94 20.39 -1.31 16.01
CA VAL A 94 21.28 -1.34 14.84
C VAL A 94 21.16 -2.68 14.11
N ASP A 95 21.08 -3.78 14.85
CA ASP A 95 20.93 -5.12 14.29
C ASP A 95 19.54 -5.29 13.65
N ASN A 96 18.48 -4.78 14.29
CA ASN A 96 17.13 -4.75 13.71
C ASN A 96 17.07 -3.94 12.43
N SER A 97 17.73 -2.77 12.36
CA SER A 97 17.76 -1.96 11.14
C SER A 97 18.47 -2.66 9.98
N LEU A 98 19.48 -3.50 10.28
CA LEU A 98 20.20 -4.28 9.30
C LEU A 98 19.35 -5.44 8.78
N LEU A 99 18.62 -6.12 9.66
CA LEU A 99 17.67 -7.17 9.29
C LEU A 99 16.58 -6.63 8.37
N HIS A 100 15.98 -5.48 8.71
CA HIS A 100 14.99 -4.81 7.85
C HIS A 100 15.54 -4.53 6.45
N LYS A 101 16.78 -4.04 6.37
CA LYS A 101 17.42 -3.77 5.08
C LYS A 101 17.58 -5.04 4.25
N VAL A 102 18.13 -6.11 4.83
CA VAL A 102 18.37 -7.36 4.11
C VAL A 102 17.05 -8.01 3.69
N CYS A 103 16.04 -8.03 4.56
CA CYS A 103 14.71 -8.52 4.22
C CYS A 103 14.09 -7.73 3.07
N LYS A 104 14.26 -6.40 3.04
CA LYS A 104 13.80 -5.56 1.94
C LYS A 104 14.52 -5.88 0.64
N ASP A 105 15.85 -5.95 0.65
CA ASP A 105 16.65 -6.27 -0.54
C ASP A 105 16.28 -7.66 -1.10
N LEU A 106 16.06 -8.64 -0.22
CA LEU A 106 15.61 -9.99 -0.57
C LEU A 106 14.16 -10.00 -1.10
N ALA A 107 13.26 -9.21 -0.51
CA ALA A 107 11.88 -9.08 -0.98
C ALA A 107 11.81 -8.48 -2.38
N GLU A 108 12.60 -7.43 -2.64
CA GLU A 108 12.70 -6.82 -3.98
C GLU A 108 13.20 -7.82 -5.01
N TRP A 109 14.20 -8.62 -4.66
CA TRP A 109 14.72 -9.68 -5.52
C TRP A 109 13.64 -10.73 -5.84
N TYR A 110 12.96 -11.27 -4.82
CA TYR A 110 11.87 -12.24 -5.04
C TYR A 110 10.72 -11.67 -5.86
N PHE A 111 10.37 -10.40 -5.66
CA PHE A 111 9.31 -9.76 -6.42
C PHE A 111 9.69 -9.61 -7.90
N GLN A 112 10.95 -9.27 -8.19
CA GLN A 112 11.46 -9.18 -9.56
C GLN A 112 11.51 -10.55 -10.24
N ASP A 113 11.74 -11.63 -9.49
CA ASP A 113 11.68 -13.01 -9.96
C ASP A 113 10.23 -13.52 -10.15
N GLY A 114 9.22 -12.71 -9.80
CA GLY A 114 7.80 -13.07 -9.88
C GLY A 114 7.29 -13.89 -8.68
N CYS A 115 8.13 -14.12 -7.68
CA CYS A 115 7.81 -14.83 -6.44
C CYS A 115 7.19 -13.88 -5.40
N SER A 116 6.02 -13.32 -5.70
CA SER A 116 5.32 -12.32 -4.86
C SER A 116 5.02 -12.78 -3.43
N VAL A 117 4.73 -14.08 -3.24
CA VAL A 117 4.47 -14.68 -1.93
C VAL A 117 5.73 -14.67 -1.06
N LEU A 118 6.89 -15.04 -1.61
CA LEU A 118 8.15 -15.01 -0.88
C LEU A 118 8.55 -13.57 -0.53
N ALA A 119 8.34 -12.62 -1.45
CA ALA A 119 8.53 -11.20 -1.16
C ALA A 119 7.66 -10.73 0.02
N ALA A 120 6.39 -11.13 0.05
CA ALA A 120 5.50 -10.81 1.16
C ALA A 120 5.96 -11.47 2.48
N CYS A 121 6.44 -12.71 2.45
CA CYS A 121 7.01 -13.37 3.63
C CYS A 121 8.21 -12.61 4.19
N CYS A 122 9.09 -12.08 3.34
CA CYS A 122 10.22 -11.25 3.77
C CYS A 122 9.77 -9.99 4.51
N HIS A 123 8.71 -9.32 4.03
CA HIS A 123 8.13 -8.15 4.70
C HIS A 123 7.43 -8.51 6.02
N LEU A 124 6.67 -9.61 6.06
CA LEU A 124 6.04 -10.09 7.29
C LEU A 124 7.06 -10.52 8.35
N ALA A 125 8.21 -11.07 7.95
CA ALA A 125 9.27 -11.45 8.88
C ALA A 125 9.85 -10.25 9.66
N VAL A 126 9.69 -9.03 9.14
CA VAL A 126 10.10 -7.78 9.79
C VAL A 126 8.91 -6.91 10.21
N ASP A 127 7.72 -7.52 10.34
CA ASP A 127 6.47 -6.87 10.76
C ASP A 127 5.99 -5.72 9.84
N ASP A 128 6.44 -5.70 8.58
CA ASP A 128 6.01 -4.73 7.58
C ASP A 128 4.76 -5.23 6.84
N VAL A 129 3.61 -5.06 7.50
CA VAL A 129 2.29 -5.50 7.00
C VAL A 129 1.88 -4.76 5.73
N GLU A 130 2.20 -3.47 5.60
CA GLU A 130 1.80 -2.66 4.44
C GLU A 130 2.48 -3.14 3.16
N LEU A 131 3.81 -3.32 3.19
CA LEU A 131 4.56 -3.80 2.03
C LEU A 131 4.25 -5.27 1.72
N ALA A 132 4.01 -6.10 2.73
CA ALA A 132 3.59 -7.48 2.51
C ALA A 132 2.27 -7.54 1.73
N MET A 133 1.24 -6.81 2.19
CA MET A 133 -0.06 -6.74 1.52
C MET A 133 0.06 -6.15 0.12
N SER A 134 0.86 -5.08 -0.04
CA SER A 134 1.10 -4.49 -1.36
C SER A 134 1.78 -5.47 -2.32
N SER A 135 2.70 -6.31 -1.83
CA SER A 135 3.43 -7.28 -2.66
C SER A 135 2.49 -8.38 -3.16
N LEU A 136 1.63 -8.92 -2.30
CA LEU A 136 0.62 -9.91 -2.70
C LEU A 136 -0.39 -9.32 -3.70
N MET A 137 -0.91 -8.12 -3.43
CA MET A 137 -1.88 -7.48 -4.34
C MET A 137 -1.26 -7.16 -5.71
N ARG A 138 -0.02 -6.65 -5.75
CA ARG A 138 0.68 -6.38 -7.01
C ARG A 138 1.07 -7.66 -7.75
N GLY A 139 1.29 -8.76 -7.01
CA GLY A 139 1.50 -10.10 -7.54
C GLY A 139 0.24 -10.81 -8.02
N ASN A 140 -0.94 -10.16 -7.97
CA ASN A 140 -2.24 -10.73 -8.30
C ASN A 140 -2.68 -11.93 -7.43
N GLU A 141 -2.08 -12.07 -6.25
CA GLU A 141 -2.43 -13.10 -5.24
C GLU A 141 -3.51 -12.57 -4.28
N LEU A 142 -4.64 -12.10 -4.85
CA LEU A 142 -5.68 -11.38 -4.10
C LEU A 142 -6.41 -12.25 -3.07
N GLU A 143 -6.66 -13.52 -3.40
CA GLU A 143 -7.30 -14.48 -2.52
C GLU A 143 -6.43 -14.74 -1.27
N LEU A 144 -5.12 -14.94 -1.47
CA LEU A 144 -4.16 -15.10 -0.37
C LEU A 144 -4.01 -13.82 0.44
N ALA A 145 -3.92 -12.66 -0.22
CA ALA A 145 -3.86 -11.36 0.43
C ALA A 145 -5.08 -11.09 1.33
N ALA A 146 -6.29 -11.44 0.86
CA ALA A 146 -7.49 -11.32 1.67
C ALA A 146 -7.43 -12.19 2.93
N CYS A 147 -7.00 -13.45 2.80
CA CYS A 147 -6.82 -14.35 3.95
C CYS A 147 -5.79 -13.83 4.94
N VAL A 148 -4.62 -13.41 4.47
CA VAL A 148 -3.54 -12.85 5.29
C VAL A 148 -4.02 -11.58 6.00
N GLY A 149 -4.70 -10.68 5.29
CA GLY A 149 -5.23 -9.44 5.85
C GLY A 149 -6.27 -9.67 6.96
N ILE A 150 -7.16 -10.65 6.80
CA ILE A 150 -8.13 -11.04 7.84
C ILE A 150 -7.42 -11.56 9.09
N VAL A 151 -6.37 -12.37 8.93
CA VAL A 151 -5.59 -12.92 10.06
C VAL A 151 -4.79 -11.82 10.78
N LEU A 152 -4.22 -10.87 10.03
CA LEU A 152 -3.46 -9.74 10.60
C LEU A 152 -4.36 -8.70 11.28
N GLY A 153 -5.66 -8.68 10.98
CA GLY A 153 -6.64 -7.87 11.69
C GLY A 153 -6.45 -6.35 11.51
N GLU A 154 -6.44 -5.61 12.62
CA GLU A 154 -6.43 -4.14 12.62
C GLU A 154 -5.24 -3.54 11.87
N GLY A 155 -4.05 -4.15 11.97
CA GLY A 155 -2.85 -3.69 11.28
C GLY A 155 -2.94 -3.75 9.75
N ALA A 156 -3.82 -4.59 9.21
CA ALA A 156 -4.01 -4.75 7.76
C ALA A 156 -5.39 -4.27 7.28
N ASN A 157 -6.22 -3.66 8.12
CA ASN A 157 -7.65 -3.43 7.81
C ASN A 157 -7.86 -2.61 6.51
N GLN A 158 -7.12 -1.51 6.35
CA GLN A 158 -7.23 -0.68 5.14
C GLN A 158 -6.81 -1.43 3.87
N SER A 159 -5.68 -2.16 3.93
CA SER A 159 -5.17 -2.97 2.83
C SER A 159 -6.12 -4.14 2.50
N THR A 160 -6.72 -4.74 3.52
CA THR A 160 -7.70 -5.84 3.39
C THR A 160 -8.98 -5.34 2.73
N ALA A 161 -9.52 -4.20 3.17
CA ALA A 161 -10.69 -3.57 2.57
C ALA A 161 -10.45 -3.23 1.09
N TYR A 162 -9.26 -2.75 0.74
CA TYR A 162 -8.90 -2.49 -0.66
C TYR A 162 -8.75 -3.79 -1.46
N CYS A 163 -8.11 -4.81 -0.90
CA CYS A 163 -7.96 -6.12 -1.53
C CYS A 163 -9.32 -6.77 -1.81
N LEU A 164 -10.23 -6.75 -0.85
CA LEU A 164 -11.60 -7.27 -1.00
C LEU A 164 -12.37 -6.53 -2.10
N GLN A 165 -12.18 -5.22 -2.27
CA GLN A 165 -12.76 -4.47 -3.39
C GLN A 165 -12.21 -4.92 -4.75
N LEU A 166 -10.89 -5.13 -4.85
CA LEU A 166 -10.27 -5.64 -6.07
C LEU A 166 -10.73 -7.06 -6.39
N LEU A 167 -10.81 -7.92 -5.37
CA LEU A 167 -11.26 -9.30 -5.50
C LEU A 167 -12.74 -9.39 -5.88
N ALA A 168 -13.59 -8.59 -5.25
CA ALA A 168 -15.00 -8.47 -5.66
C ALA A 168 -15.11 -8.02 -7.12
N ARG A 169 -14.32 -7.03 -7.56
CA ARG A 169 -14.32 -6.60 -8.96
C ARG A 169 -13.86 -7.69 -9.93
N LYS A 170 -12.89 -8.52 -9.53
CA LYS A 170 -12.42 -9.68 -10.32
C LYS A 170 -13.54 -10.71 -10.51
N TYR A 171 -14.40 -10.90 -9.51
CA TYR A 171 -15.52 -11.84 -9.55
C TYR A 171 -16.84 -11.28 -10.09
N MET A 172 -16.87 -10.02 -10.55
CA MET A 172 -18.00 -9.41 -11.29
C MET A 172 -18.13 -9.97 -12.72
N THR A 173 -18.26 -11.29 -12.80
CA THR A 173 -18.49 -12.09 -13.99
C THR A 173 -19.58 -13.12 -13.65
N ASN A 174 -20.38 -13.53 -14.63
CA ASN A 174 -21.33 -14.62 -14.42
C ASN A 174 -20.57 -15.95 -14.42
N PRO A 175 -20.79 -16.87 -13.45
CA PRO A 175 -21.81 -16.87 -12.39
C PRO A 175 -21.36 -16.33 -11.01
N THR A 176 -20.12 -15.86 -10.85
CA THR A 176 -19.50 -15.51 -9.55
C THR A 176 -19.92 -14.16 -8.96
N TRP A 177 -20.93 -13.50 -9.53
CA TRP A 177 -21.38 -12.18 -9.08
C TRP A 177 -21.86 -12.17 -7.63
N GLU A 178 -22.48 -13.28 -7.20
CA GLU A 178 -22.95 -13.47 -5.83
C GLU A 178 -21.81 -13.46 -4.81
N LEU A 179 -20.69 -14.12 -5.12
CA LEU A 179 -19.48 -14.13 -4.30
C LEU A 179 -18.93 -12.70 -4.12
N SER A 180 -19.05 -11.87 -5.17
CA SER A 180 -18.63 -10.46 -5.11
C SER A 180 -19.44 -9.67 -4.06
N ALA A 181 -20.75 -9.95 -3.94
CA ALA A 181 -21.59 -9.31 -2.93
C ALA A 181 -21.18 -9.76 -1.52
N ASP A 182 -20.93 -11.06 -1.35
CA ASP A 182 -20.54 -11.63 -0.05
C ASP A 182 -19.19 -11.07 0.42
N LEU A 183 -18.21 -10.94 -0.48
CA LEU A 183 -16.90 -10.32 -0.19
C LEU A 183 -17.03 -8.85 0.23
N LEU A 184 -17.89 -8.07 -0.43
CA LEU A 184 -18.09 -6.65 -0.09
C LEU A 184 -18.79 -6.47 1.27
N ARG A 185 -19.61 -7.44 1.71
CA ARG A 185 -20.23 -7.38 3.06
C ARG A 185 -19.21 -7.50 4.18
N MET A 186 -18.03 -8.07 3.93
CA MET A 186 -16.96 -8.17 4.91
C MET A 186 -16.30 -6.81 5.23
N ILE A 187 -16.52 -5.79 4.39
CA ILE A 187 -15.91 -4.47 4.53
C ILE A 187 -16.83 -3.56 5.37
N PRO A 188 -16.30 -2.75 6.31
CA PRO A 188 -17.07 -1.68 6.95
C PRO A 188 -17.50 -0.61 5.93
N ASP A 189 -18.61 0.09 6.18
CA ASP A 189 -19.14 1.14 5.29
C ASP A 189 -19.38 0.70 3.83
N ASN A 190 -19.88 -0.53 3.64
CA ASN A 190 -20.05 -1.18 2.34
C ASN A 190 -21.23 -0.66 1.49
N HIS A 191 -22.08 0.22 2.00
CA HIS A 191 -23.32 0.65 1.33
C HIS A 191 -23.10 1.25 -0.07
N VAL A 192 -21.98 1.92 -0.28
CA VAL A 192 -21.63 2.53 -1.57
C VAL A 192 -21.06 1.48 -2.53
N LEU A 193 -20.32 0.50 -2.01
CA LEU A 193 -19.72 -0.58 -2.80
C LEU A 193 -20.77 -1.57 -3.28
N LEU A 194 -21.71 -1.95 -2.40
CA LEU A 194 -22.85 -2.80 -2.75
C LEU A 194 -23.76 -2.14 -3.78
N ALA A 195 -24.02 -0.82 -3.64
CA ALA A 195 -24.79 -0.08 -4.62
C ALA A 195 -24.10 -0.05 -5.99
N LYS A 196 -22.77 0.13 -6.05
CA LYS A 196 -22.02 -0.01 -7.31
C LYS A 196 -22.19 -1.40 -7.91
N LEU A 197 -22.01 -2.45 -7.11
CA LEU A 197 -22.12 -3.83 -7.58
C LEU A 197 -23.48 -4.09 -8.22
N CYS A 198 -24.57 -3.66 -7.57
CA CYS A 198 -25.94 -3.84 -8.08
C CYS A 198 -26.19 -3.01 -9.34
N ALA A 199 -25.75 -1.75 -9.37
CA ALA A 199 -25.87 -0.89 -10.56
C ALA A 199 -25.16 -1.47 -11.79
N PHE A 200 -24.08 -2.24 -11.59
CA PHE A 200 -23.32 -2.87 -12.66
C PHE A 200 -23.86 -4.22 -13.13
N TYR A 201 -24.85 -4.80 -12.46
CA TYR A 201 -25.35 -6.13 -12.80
C TYR A 201 -26.13 -6.13 -14.12
N PRO A 202 -25.74 -6.95 -15.12
CA PRO A 202 -26.44 -7.08 -16.39
C PRO A 202 -27.48 -8.20 -16.29
N GLY A 203 -28.56 -7.95 -15.55
CA GLY A 203 -29.64 -8.92 -15.35
C GLY A 203 -31.02 -8.36 -15.62
N THR A 204 -32.01 -9.23 -15.60
CA THR A 204 -33.43 -8.86 -15.61
C THR A 204 -33.82 -8.16 -14.31
N ALA A 205 -34.92 -7.42 -14.31
CA ALA A 205 -35.41 -6.73 -13.11
C ALA A 205 -35.63 -7.69 -11.91
N ALA A 206 -36.03 -8.93 -12.17
CA ALA A 206 -36.21 -9.95 -11.14
C ALA A 206 -34.88 -10.37 -10.50
N GLU A 207 -33.85 -10.63 -11.33
CA GLU A 207 -32.51 -11.00 -10.84
C GLU A 207 -31.83 -9.81 -10.12
N ILE A 208 -32.04 -8.58 -10.60
CA ILE A 208 -31.56 -7.36 -9.92
C ILE A 208 -32.22 -7.22 -8.53
N ASN A 209 -33.54 -7.41 -8.44
CA ASN A 209 -34.23 -7.35 -7.14
C ASN A 209 -33.77 -8.43 -6.17
N GLN A 210 -33.49 -9.64 -6.66
CA GLN A 210 -32.91 -10.71 -5.83
C GLN A 210 -31.52 -10.32 -5.30
N LEU A 211 -30.69 -9.67 -6.13
CA LEU A 211 -29.39 -9.15 -5.71
C LEU A 211 -29.53 -7.99 -4.71
N HIS A 212 -30.50 -7.09 -4.91
CA HIS A 212 -30.82 -6.02 -3.98
C HIS A 212 -31.21 -6.56 -2.61
N GLU A 213 -32.13 -7.54 -2.55
CA GLU A 213 -32.56 -8.19 -1.32
C GLU A 213 -31.37 -8.77 -0.56
N ARG A 214 -30.49 -9.51 -1.25
CA ARG A 214 -29.25 -10.00 -0.64
C ARG A 214 -28.37 -8.88 -0.12
N CYS A 215 -28.26 -7.76 -0.84
CA CYS A 215 -27.44 -6.62 -0.43
C CYS A 215 -28.11 -5.73 0.64
N GLY A 216 -29.34 -6.03 1.06
CA GLY A 216 -30.12 -5.18 1.97
C GLY A 216 -30.50 -3.84 1.34
N LEU A 217 -30.70 -3.80 0.02
CA LEU A 217 -31.10 -2.63 -0.75
C LEU A 217 -32.60 -2.71 -1.12
N PRO A 218 -33.29 -1.57 -1.26
CA PRO A 218 -34.69 -1.54 -1.69
C PRO A 218 -34.85 -2.04 -3.12
N SER A 219 -36.06 -2.48 -3.47
CA SER A 219 -36.36 -2.93 -4.84
C SER A 219 -36.18 -1.81 -5.88
N LEU A 220 -36.09 -2.17 -7.16
CA LEU A 220 -35.95 -1.23 -8.28
C LEU A 220 -36.98 -0.09 -8.27
N GLU A 221 -38.24 -0.41 -7.97
CA GLU A 221 -39.34 0.56 -7.96
C GLU A 221 -39.33 1.42 -6.69
N GLU A 222 -39.02 0.83 -5.54
CA GLU A 222 -38.84 1.58 -4.29
C GLU A 222 -37.64 2.53 -4.38
N CYS A 223 -36.56 2.13 -5.05
CA CYS A 223 -35.42 2.99 -5.34
C CYS A 223 -35.83 4.25 -6.12
N LYS A 224 -36.82 4.14 -7.04
CA LYS A 224 -37.32 5.28 -7.82
C LYS A 224 -38.04 6.29 -6.92
N VAL A 225 -38.94 5.81 -6.07
CA VAL A 225 -39.71 6.65 -5.13
C VAL A 225 -38.77 7.34 -4.14
N LEU A 226 -37.89 6.58 -3.49
CA LEU A 226 -36.93 7.12 -2.52
C LEU A 226 -35.94 8.10 -3.17
N ALA A 227 -35.59 7.91 -4.44
CA ALA A 227 -34.75 8.87 -5.17
C ALA A 227 -35.46 10.21 -5.38
N GLU A 228 -36.77 10.21 -5.63
CA GLU A 228 -37.56 11.44 -5.83
C GLU A 228 -37.74 12.21 -4.52
N GLU A 229 -37.96 11.50 -3.42
CA GLU A 229 -37.96 12.08 -2.07
C GLU A 229 -36.62 12.72 -1.73
N ALA A 230 -35.50 12.01 -1.98
CA ALA A 230 -34.17 12.54 -1.73
C ALA A 230 -33.82 13.78 -2.59
N VAL A 231 -34.34 13.87 -3.83
CA VAL A 231 -34.22 15.08 -4.65
C VAL A 231 -34.98 16.26 -4.02
N ASN A 232 -36.19 16.02 -3.50
CA ASN A 232 -37.00 17.04 -2.85
C ASN A 232 -36.39 17.52 -1.52
N GLU A 233 -35.71 16.64 -0.79
CA GLU A 233 -35.00 16.94 0.45
C GLU A 233 -33.63 17.61 0.22
N GLY A 234 -33.12 17.60 -1.01
CA GLY A 234 -31.82 18.17 -1.37
C GLY A 234 -30.62 17.27 -1.08
N ASP A 235 -30.81 16.00 -0.69
CA ASP A 235 -29.71 15.03 -0.57
C ASP A 235 -29.36 14.42 -1.93
N LEU A 236 -28.52 15.14 -2.67
CA LEU A 236 -28.06 14.74 -3.99
C LEU A 236 -27.33 13.38 -4.00
N PHE A 237 -26.56 13.07 -2.96
CA PHE A 237 -25.75 11.84 -2.92
C PHE A 237 -26.66 10.62 -2.89
N SER A 238 -27.64 10.62 -1.99
CA SER A 238 -28.62 9.55 -1.88
C SER A 238 -29.54 9.50 -3.09
N ALA A 239 -29.96 10.65 -3.63
CA ALA A 239 -30.76 10.74 -4.85
C ALA A 239 -30.07 10.08 -6.05
N VAL A 240 -28.79 10.41 -6.31
CA VAL A 240 -28.03 9.82 -7.43
C VAL A 240 -27.78 8.33 -7.19
N LYS A 241 -27.41 7.94 -5.96
CA LYS A 241 -27.21 6.53 -5.61
C LYS A 241 -28.47 5.68 -5.87
N LEU A 242 -29.63 6.15 -5.40
CA LEU A 242 -30.90 5.43 -5.55
C LEU A 242 -31.39 5.45 -7.00
N ARG A 243 -31.21 6.56 -7.73
CA ARG A 243 -31.59 6.63 -9.15
C ARG A 243 -30.71 5.72 -10.03
N LEU A 244 -29.44 5.50 -9.67
CA LEU A 244 -28.57 4.51 -10.34
C LEU A 244 -29.02 3.06 -10.12
N LEU A 245 -29.71 2.79 -9.01
CA LEU A 245 -30.30 1.49 -8.67
C LEU A 245 -31.73 1.32 -9.22
N SER A 246 -32.28 2.36 -9.84
CA SER A 246 -33.63 2.38 -10.41
C SER A 246 -33.63 1.89 -11.87
N PRO A 247 -34.80 1.61 -12.49
CA PRO A 247 -34.88 1.23 -13.90
C PRO A 247 -34.38 2.32 -14.86
N GLU A 248 -34.27 3.58 -14.40
CA GLU A 248 -33.89 4.75 -15.19
C GLU A 248 -32.55 5.37 -14.70
N PRO A 249 -31.41 4.68 -14.86
CA PRO A 249 -30.10 5.18 -14.39
C PRO A 249 -29.63 6.44 -15.14
N GLU A 250 -30.20 6.72 -16.31
CA GLU A 250 -29.90 7.90 -17.14
C GLU A 250 -30.26 9.21 -16.45
N VAL A 251 -31.36 9.21 -15.69
CA VAL A 251 -31.80 10.40 -14.93
C VAL A 251 -30.77 10.74 -13.84
N ALA A 252 -30.13 9.72 -13.25
CA ALA A 252 -29.07 9.92 -12.27
C ALA A 252 -27.86 10.65 -12.88
N LEU A 253 -27.54 10.33 -14.14
CA LEU A 253 -26.47 10.97 -14.90
C LEU A 253 -26.78 12.44 -15.14
N GLN A 254 -28.00 12.77 -15.56
CA GLN A 254 -28.41 14.15 -15.81
C GLN A 254 -28.38 15.00 -14.53
N ILE A 255 -28.87 14.44 -13.42
CA ILE A 255 -28.82 15.09 -12.10
C ILE A 255 -27.37 15.37 -11.69
N GLY A 256 -26.49 14.39 -11.83
CA GLY A 256 -25.07 14.56 -11.52
C GLY A 256 -24.37 15.60 -12.40
N ILE A 257 -24.58 15.56 -13.72
CA ILE A 257 -24.00 16.54 -14.66
C ILE A 257 -24.49 17.96 -14.36
N ASN A 258 -25.79 18.13 -14.12
CA ASN A 258 -26.36 19.44 -13.78
C ASN A 258 -25.76 20.00 -12.48
N HIS A 259 -25.51 19.14 -11.49
CA HIS A 259 -24.84 19.54 -10.26
C HIS A 259 -23.40 20.01 -10.52
N VAL A 260 -22.61 19.22 -11.27
CA VAL A 260 -21.24 19.62 -11.62
C VAL A 260 -21.24 20.97 -12.36
N LYS A 261 -22.12 21.13 -13.36
CA LYS A 261 -22.28 22.39 -14.11
C LYS A 261 -22.67 23.57 -13.21
N GLY A 262 -23.59 23.38 -12.27
CA GLY A 262 -24.01 24.40 -11.32
C GLY A 262 -22.95 24.81 -10.29
N THR A 263 -22.03 23.90 -9.95
CA THR A 263 -20.92 24.20 -9.02
C THR A 263 -19.82 25.07 -9.63
N HIS A 264 -19.68 25.12 -10.96
CA HIS A 264 -18.71 26.00 -11.63
C HIS A 264 -19.11 27.48 -11.62
N THR A 265 -20.38 27.81 -11.33
CA THR A 265 -20.89 29.18 -11.27
C THR A 265 -20.91 29.78 -9.86
N SER A 266 -20.71 28.99 -8.80
CA SER A 266 -20.74 29.47 -7.41
C SER A 266 -19.50 29.03 -6.62
N ALA A 267 -18.40 29.76 -6.83
CA ALA A 267 -17.20 29.65 -6.01
C ALA A 267 -17.44 30.23 -4.62
N SER A 268 -18.04 29.47 -3.70
CA SER A 268 -17.98 29.73 -2.25
C SER A 268 -18.72 28.67 -1.42
N VAL A 269 -18.18 27.46 -1.23
CA VAL A 269 -18.54 26.66 -0.05
C VAL A 269 -17.35 25.82 0.46
N GLN A 270 -17.25 25.74 1.79
CA GLN A 270 -16.08 25.50 2.64
C GLN A 270 -15.52 24.06 2.65
N GLN A 271 -14.32 23.94 3.24
CA GLN A 271 -13.38 22.80 3.22
C GLN A 271 -13.93 21.42 3.69
N LEU A 272 -15.03 21.34 4.45
CA LEU A 272 -15.64 20.05 4.85
C LEU A 272 -16.43 19.38 3.71
N GLU A 273 -16.88 20.16 2.74
CA GLU A 273 -17.58 19.64 1.56
C GLU A 273 -16.64 19.09 0.50
N VAL A 274 -15.35 19.43 0.55
CA VAL A 274 -14.37 19.02 -0.47
C VAL A 274 -14.15 17.50 -0.47
N HIS A 275 -14.09 16.86 0.69
CA HIS A 275 -13.91 15.41 0.78
C HIS A 275 -15.17 14.61 0.40
N ARG A 276 -16.37 15.09 0.77
CA ARG A 276 -17.65 14.52 0.30
C ARG A 276 -17.81 14.72 -1.22
N LYS A 277 -17.47 15.91 -1.73
CA LYS A 277 -17.49 16.27 -3.16
C LYS A 277 -16.48 15.46 -3.96
N GLN A 278 -15.26 15.22 -3.46
CA GLN A 278 -14.26 14.36 -4.13
C GLN A 278 -14.72 12.90 -4.20
N ARG A 279 -15.24 12.34 -3.10
CA ARG A 279 -15.78 10.97 -3.11
C ARG A 279 -16.97 10.82 -4.05
N PHE A 280 -17.87 11.81 -4.09
CA PHE A 280 -19.00 11.84 -5.01
C PHE A 280 -18.54 11.96 -6.47
N HIS A 281 -17.60 12.85 -6.79
CA HIS A 281 -17.07 13.00 -8.14
C HIS A 281 -16.33 11.77 -8.65
N VAL A 282 -15.47 11.15 -7.82
CA VAL A 282 -14.76 9.92 -8.21
C VAL A 282 -15.73 8.75 -8.36
N PHE A 283 -16.73 8.63 -7.47
CA PHE A 283 -17.82 7.68 -7.61
C PHE A 283 -18.58 7.87 -8.93
N PHE A 284 -19.01 9.11 -9.18
CA PHE A 284 -19.82 9.48 -10.35
C PHE A 284 -19.06 9.26 -11.65
N LEU A 285 -17.81 9.75 -11.77
CA LEU A 285 -16.96 9.55 -12.94
C LEU A 285 -16.65 8.07 -13.20
N HIS A 286 -16.40 7.27 -12.15
CA HIS A 286 -16.11 5.85 -12.32
C HIS A 286 -17.33 5.05 -12.79
N VAL A 287 -18.51 5.36 -12.22
CA VAL A 287 -19.79 4.76 -12.60
C VAL A 287 -20.18 5.20 -14.01
N LEU A 288 -20.02 6.49 -14.34
CA LEU A 288 -20.31 7.07 -15.64
C LEU A 288 -19.44 6.44 -16.75
N VAL A 289 -18.13 6.35 -16.57
CA VAL A 289 -17.22 5.73 -17.56
C VAL A 289 -17.53 4.24 -17.79
N HIS A 290 -18.02 3.50 -16.79
CA HIS A 290 -18.36 2.08 -16.95
C HIS A 290 -19.79 1.84 -17.46
N LEU A 291 -20.77 2.65 -17.06
CA LEU A 291 -22.12 2.64 -17.63
C LEU A 291 -22.06 2.87 -19.15
N LEU A 292 -21.25 3.84 -19.58
CA LEU A 292 -20.98 4.14 -20.98
C LEU A 292 -20.28 3.01 -21.76
N LYS A 293 -19.62 2.05 -21.07
CA LYS A 293 -18.89 0.94 -21.70
C LYS A 293 -19.68 -0.36 -21.80
N ARG A 294 -20.74 -0.57 -21.01
CA ARG A 294 -21.38 -1.90 -20.86
C ARG A 294 -22.89 -1.94 -21.05
N ARG A 295 -23.62 -0.84 -20.81
CA ARG A 295 -25.01 -0.73 -21.25
C ARG A 295 -24.96 0.07 -22.54
N GLU A 296 -25.65 -0.36 -23.60
CA GLU A 296 -25.94 0.48 -24.77
C GLU A 296 -26.87 1.61 -24.32
N VAL A 297 -26.37 2.52 -23.49
CA VAL A 297 -27.10 3.70 -23.05
C VAL A 297 -27.00 4.70 -24.17
N CYS A 298 -28.14 5.05 -24.76
CA CYS A 298 -28.23 6.17 -25.68
C CYS A 298 -28.03 7.46 -24.87
N VAL A 299 -26.79 7.92 -24.77
CA VAL A 299 -26.49 9.19 -24.12
C VAL A 299 -26.99 10.31 -25.03
N PRO A 300 -27.77 11.28 -24.53
CA PRO A 300 -28.12 12.48 -25.28
C PRO A 300 -26.93 13.43 -25.55
N LEU A 301 -25.70 13.05 -25.14
CA LEU A 301 -24.51 13.88 -25.15
C LEU A 301 -23.44 13.23 -26.03
N LYS A 302 -22.97 13.97 -27.04
CA LYS A 302 -21.90 13.55 -27.95
C LYS A 302 -20.62 13.29 -27.14
N ILE A 303 -19.98 12.15 -27.36
CA ILE A 303 -18.72 11.70 -26.72
C ILE A 303 -17.64 12.80 -26.63
N GLU A 304 -17.58 13.69 -27.64
CA GLU A 304 -16.66 14.82 -27.70
C GLU A 304 -16.85 15.85 -26.58
N GLN A 305 -18.08 16.05 -26.09
CA GLN A 305 -18.36 16.98 -24.99
C GLN A 305 -17.92 16.41 -23.64
N LEU A 306 -18.03 15.09 -23.45
CA LEU A 306 -17.59 14.40 -22.24
C LEU A 306 -16.06 14.40 -22.09
N SER A 307 -15.32 14.24 -23.18
CA SER A 307 -13.85 14.35 -23.15
C SER A 307 -13.39 15.76 -22.78
N VAL A 308 -14.05 16.79 -23.32
CA VAL A 308 -13.74 18.19 -23.04
C VAL A 308 -14.02 18.52 -21.57
N GLU A 309 -15.12 18.04 -20.99
CA GLU A 309 -15.43 18.24 -19.57
C GLU A 309 -14.45 17.48 -18.66
N LEU A 310 -14.01 16.28 -19.05
CA LEU A 310 -13.01 15.50 -18.30
C LEU A 310 -11.63 16.19 -18.28
N ASP A 311 -11.24 16.78 -19.41
CA ASP A 311 -9.97 17.51 -19.52
C ASP A 311 -10.02 18.87 -18.81
N ALA A 312 -11.15 19.57 -18.83
CA ALA A 312 -11.36 20.76 -18.02
C ALA A 312 -11.22 20.46 -16.51
N TRP A 313 -11.71 19.30 -16.06
CA TRP A 313 -11.58 18.87 -14.67
C TRP A 313 -10.14 18.50 -14.27
N ARG A 314 -9.37 17.85 -15.15
CA ARG A 314 -7.94 17.57 -14.94
C ARG A 314 -7.13 18.87 -14.80
N ALA A 315 -7.47 19.90 -15.58
CA ALA A 315 -6.83 21.21 -15.48
C ALA A 315 -7.13 21.91 -14.13
N CYS A 316 -8.39 21.85 -13.65
CA CYS A 316 -8.76 22.46 -12.36
C CYS A 316 -8.15 21.75 -11.14
N THR A 317 -7.96 20.43 -11.20
CA THR A 317 -7.33 19.67 -10.10
C THR A 317 -5.83 19.92 -9.99
N GLN A 318 -5.13 20.12 -11.11
CA GLN A 318 -3.73 20.56 -11.12
C GLN A 318 -3.55 21.98 -10.59
N ALA A 319 -4.46 22.90 -10.92
CA ALA A 319 -4.43 24.27 -10.42
C ALA A 319 -4.57 24.34 -8.89
N ASN A 320 -5.45 23.53 -8.28
CA ASN A 320 -5.62 23.48 -6.83
C ASN A 320 -4.42 22.86 -6.07
N SER A 321 -3.61 22.03 -6.72
CA SER A 321 -2.36 21.51 -6.14
C SER A 321 -1.30 22.62 -5.96
N MET A 322 -1.28 23.61 -6.87
CA MET A 322 -0.35 24.75 -6.77
C MET A 322 -0.73 25.79 -5.70
N TYR A 323 -1.99 25.88 -5.29
CA TYR A 323 -2.41 26.81 -4.22
C TYR A 323 -2.09 26.28 -2.81
N VAL A 324 -1.96 24.96 -2.63
CA VAL A 324 -1.62 24.35 -1.33
C VAL A 324 -0.11 24.48 -1.04
N THR A 325 0.75 24.52 -2.06
CA THR A 325 2.20 24.68 -1.87
C THR A 325 2.64 26.13 -1.57
N HIS A 326 1.86 27.13 -2.01
CA HIS A 326 2.21 28.54 -1.76
C HIS A 326 1.73 29.10 -0.41
N THR A 327 0.75 28.49 0.25
CA THR A 327 0.29 28.96 1.58
C THR A 327 1.20 28.50 2.73
N HIS A 328 1.98 27.44 2.54
CA HIS A 328 2.93 26.97 3.56
C HIS A 328 4.31 27.66 3.56
N THR A 329 4.62 28.47 2.54
CA THR A 329 5.93 29.11 2.38
C THR A 329 5.99 30.59 2.76
N HIS A 330 4.85 31.24 3.04
CA HIS A 330 4.81 32.70 3.27
C HIS A 330 4.54 33.17 4.71
N THR A 331 4.48 32.29 5.72
CA THR A 331 4.29 32.68 7.14
C THR A 331 5.56 32.68 8.00
N LEU A 332 6.75 32.51 7.42
CA LEU A 332 8.04 32.58 8.13
C LEU A 332 9.00 33.62 7.54
N SER A 333 8.50 34.85 7.35
CA SER A 333 9.37 36.01 7.15
C SER A 333 8.58 37.29 7.45
N HIS A 334 8.54 37.70 8.72
CA HIS A 334 8.55 39.09 9.17
C HIS A 334 8.20 39.15 10.66
N THR A 335 9.18 39.47 11.50
CA THR A 335 9.15 40.52 12.54
C THR A 335 10.36 40.40 13.46
N HIS A 336 11.45 41.04 13.06
CA HIS A 336 12.40 41.62 14.02
C HIS A 336 11.90 43.04 14.33
N THR A 337 11.74 43.42 15.60
CA THR A 337 12.27 44.67 16.21
C THR A 337 11.65 44.99 17.59
N HIS A 338 12.53 45.00 18.60
CA HIS A 338 12.71 45.98 19.68
C HIS A 338 11.61 46.45 20.65
N THR A 339 12.14 46.80 21.84
CA THR A 339 11.60 47.53 23.01
C THR A 339 11.07 46.59 24.11
N HIS A 340 11.56 46.61 25.37
CA HIS A 340 12.23 47.65 26.15
C HIS A 340 13.24 47.05 27.13
#